data_AF-A0A1V5YDY0-F1
#
_entry.id   AF-A0A1V5YDY0-F1
#
_cell.length_a   1.000
_cell.length_b   1.000
_cell.length_c   1.000
_cell.angle_alpha   90.00
_cell.angle_beta   90.00
_cell.angle_gamma   90.00
#
_symmetry.space_group_name_H-M   'P 1'
#
loop_
_entity.id
_entity.type
_entity.pdbx_description
1 polymer ?
#
loop_
_entity_poly.entity_id
_entity_poly.type
_entity_poly.pdbx_seq_one_letter_code
_entity_poly.pdbx_strand_id
1 'polypeptide(L)'
;MQEDEVLAKITKLLERGCTMLASHHDCGAPLFRCQGDIVCPVCSFEDESVSAMRRPASEAVSGEEERRQDLSRAQLMQIHETPSRRGIKKDRSDRSAEKVEPDQSAEIGQSDRSREGYPSIQDEVQFHSVENDLRSALLFRLHELTASLRAEQDLDKLKRLLDCLEALLRVLKSLSE
;
A
#
# COMPACT_ATOMS: atom_id res chain seq x y z
N MET A 1 12.62 -9.45 -24.07
CA MET A 1 12.35 -10.87 -23.73
C MET A 1 10.85 -11.06 -23.68
N GLN A 2 10.35 -12.24 -24.03
CA GLN A 2 8.93 -12.59 -23.87
C GLN A 2 8.64 -12.85 -22.39
N GLU A 3 7.55 -12.30 -21.87
CA GLU A 3 7.16 -12.40 -20.46
C GLU A 3 7.04 -13.86 -20.00
N ASP A 4 6.57 -14.73 -20.90
CA ASP A 4 6.47 -16.18 -20.69
C ASP A 4 7.82 -16.85 -20.40
N GLU A 5 8.90 -16.36 -21.01
CA GLU A 5 10.25 -16.89 -20.80
C GLU A 5 10.75 -16.55 -19.39
N VAL A 6 10.45 -15.34 -18.91
CA VAL A 6 10.81 -14.90 -17.55
C VAL A 6 9.98 -15.65 -16.51
N LEU A 7 8.68 -15.85 -16.78
CA LEU A 7 7.81 -16.65 -15.92
C LEU A 7 8.29 -18.09 -15.81
N ALA A 8 8.71 -18.71 -16.93
CA ALA A 8 9.28 -20.06 -16.91
C ALA A 8 10.55 -20.14 -16.05
N LYS A 9 11.44 -19.15 -16.13
CA LYS A 9 12.66 -19.07 -15.30
C LYS A 9 12.33 -18.91 -13.81
N ILE A 10 11.34 -18.08 -13.48
CA ILE A 10 10.84 -17.91 -12.11
C ILE A 10 10.31 -19.23 -11.55
N THR A 11 9.47 -19.94 -12.30
CA THR A 11 8.92 -21.24 -11.89
C THR A 11 10.04 -22.25 -11.61
N LYS A 12 11.05 -22.35 -12.49
CA LYS A 12 12.21 -23.23 -12.27
C LYS A 12 12.99 -22.91 -10.99
N LEU A 13 13.14 -21.62 -10.64
CA LEU A 13 13.79 -21.22 -9.38
C LEU A 13 12.99 -21.69 -8.17
N LEU A 14 11.66 -21.55 -8.21
CA LEU A 14 10.78 -22.00 -7.12
C LEU A 14 10.76 -23.52 -6.98
N GLU A 15 10.75 -24.26 -8.08
CA GLU A 15 10.83 -25.73 -8.10
C GLU A 15 12.15 -26.25 -7.50
N ARG A 16 13.25 -25.50 -7.66
CA ARG A 16 14.56 -25.79 -7.04
C ARG A 16 14.64 -25.42 -5.56
N GLY A 17 13.55 -24.89 -4.98
CA GLY A 17 13.48 -24.47 -3.58
C GLY A 17 14.13 -23.11 -3.31
N CYS A 18 14.31 -22.28 -4.33
CA CYS A 18 14.75 -20.90 -4.11
C CYS A 18 13.61 -20.03 -3.54
N THR A 19 13.95 -19.11 -2.65
CA THR A 19 12.97 -18.22 -2.02
C THR A 19 12.98 -16.84 -2.67
N MET A 20 11.83 -16.38 -3.15
CA MET A 20 11.66 -15.01 -3.64
C MET A 20 11.85 -14.01 -2.48
N LEU A 21 12.63 -12.96 -2.71
CA LEU A 21 12.88 -11.88 -1.77
C LEU A 21 11.93 -10.70 -2.04
N ALA A 22 11.72 -9.85 -1.03
CA ALA A 22 10.96 -8.60 -1.19
C ALA A 22 11.72 -7.50 -1.96
N SER A 23 12.92 -7.82 -2.46
CA SER A 23 13.79 -6.90 -3.19
C SER A 23 13.82 -7.28 -4.67
N HIS A 24 14.00 -6.27 -5.53
CA HIS A 24 14.07 -6.42 -6.97
C HIS A 24 15.48 -6.06 -7.45
N HIS A 25 15.88 -6.63 -8.59
CA HIS A 25 17.06 -6.18 -9.31
C HIS A 25 16.75 -4.88 -10.07
N ASP A 26 17.77 -4.14 -10.50
CA ASP A 26 17.61 -2.88 -11.26
C ASP A 26 16.86 -3.06 -12.59
N CYS A 27 16.81 -4.29 -13.11
CA CYS A 27 15.98 -4.65 -14.28
C CYS A 27 14.48 -4.76 -13.98
N GLY A 28 14.06 -4.62 -12.71
CA GLY A 28 12.68 -4.72 -12.25
C GLY A 28 12.21 -6.13 -11.88
N ALA A 29 13.01 -7.18 -12.09
CA ALA A 29 12.65 -8.55 -11.73
C ALA A 29 12.89 -8.84 -10.23
N PRO A 30 12.05 -9.66 -9.58
CA PRO A 30 12.23 -10.04 -8.19
C PRO A 30 13.52 -10.87 -8.01
N LEU A 31 14.21 -10.67 -6.89
CA LEU A 31 15.41 -11.43 -6.54
C LEU A 31 15.04 -12.73 -5.83
N PHE A 32 15.86 -13.77 -6.01
CA PHE A 32 15.69 -15.07 -5.38
C PHE A 32 16.92 -15.44 -4.56
N ARG A 33 16.72 -16.12 -3.43
CA ARG A 33 17.80 -16.74 -2.66
C ARG A 33 17.82 -18.25 -2.93
N CYS A 34 18.90 -18.72 -3.56
CA CYS A 34 19.14 -20.13 -3.84
C CYS A 34 20.37 -20.60 -3.08
N GLN A 35 20.22 -21.49 -2.10
CA GLN A 35 21.35 -22.08 -1.36
C GLN A 35 22.32 -21.07 -0.72
N GLY A 36 21.88 -19.82 -0.51
CA GLY A 36 22.70 -18.73 0.04
C GLY A 36 22.93 -17.59 -0.95
N ASP A 37 22.89 -17.88 -2.25
CA ASP A 37 23.21 -16.93 -3.33
C ASP A 37 21.98 -16.16 -3.82
N ILE A 38 22.18 -14.90 -4.23
CA ILE A 38 21.13 -14.03 -4.76
C ILE A 38 21.16 -14.08 -6.29
N VAL A 39 20.03 -14.46 -6.89
CA VAL A 39 19.88 -14.66 -8.35
C VAL A 39 18.74 -13.81 -8.89
N CYS A 40 18.97 -13.16 -10.03
CA CYS A 40 17.95 -12.50 -10.84
C CYS A 40 17.55 -13.39 -12.02
N PRO A 41 16.25 -13.69 -12.24
CA PRO A 41 15.80 -14.53 -13.35
C PRO A 41 16.03 -13.92 -14.74
N VAL A 42 16.25 -12.60 -14.81
CA VAL A 42 16.47 -11.87 -16.05
C VAL A 42 17.96 -11.66 -16.34
N CYS A 43 18.75 -11.32 -15.32
CA CYS A 43 20.15 -10.89 -15.52
C CYS A 43 21.19 -11.97 -15.24
N SER A 44 20.89 -12.96 -14.40
CA SER A 44 21.90 -13.90 -13.88
C SER A 44 21.42 -15.35 -13.94
N PHE A 45 20.47 -15.63 -14.83
CA PHE A 45 19.91 -16.97 -14.98
C PHE A 45 20.52 -17.68 -16.18
N GLU A 46 21.45 -18.57 -15.91
CA GLU A 46 21.94 -19.54 -16.89
C GLU A 46 21.07 -20.80 -16.77
N ASP A 47 20.35 -21.13 -17.85
CA ASP A 47 19.53 -22.33 -17.92
C ASP A 47 20.48 -23.52 -18.05
N GLU A 48 20.73 -24.22 -16.94
CA GLU A 48 21.45 -25.50 -16.92
C GLU A 48 20.58 -26.61 -17.54
N SER A 49 20.22 -26.46 -18.81
CA SER A 49 19.76 -27.55 -19.68
C SER A 49 20.93 -28.16 -20.47
N VAL A 50 22.18 -27.83 -20.13
CA VAL A 50 23.40 -28.41 -20.69
C VAL A 50 24.50 -28.64 -19.64
N SER A 51 24.25 -29.43 -18.57
CA SER A 51 25.32 -30.18 -17.88
C SER A 51 24.81 -31.22 -16.87
N ALA A 52 24.05 -32.18 -17.36
CA ALA A 52 24.06 -33.52 -16.76
C ALA A 52 25.34 -34.27 -17.21
N MET A 53 26.53 -33.82 -16.76
CA MET A 53 27.76 -34.63 -16.61
C MET A 53 28.97 -33.72 -16.36
N ARG A 54 29.44 -33.68 -15.12
CA ARG A 54 30.79 -34.13 -14.70
C ARG A 54 31.05 -33.71 -13.24
N ARG A 55 31.01 -34.70 -12.34
CA ARG A 55 31.99 -34.77 -11.24
C ARG A 55 33.36 -35.06 -11.88
N PRO A 56 34.47 -34.55 -11.32
CA PRO A 56 35.10 -35.34 -10.28
C PRO A 56 35.54 -34.52 -9.06
N ALA A 57 35.62 -35.26 -7.95
CA ALA A 57 36.33 -34.88 -6.75
C ALA A 57 37.85 -35.00 -6.97
N SER A 58 38.62 -34.04 -6.46
CA SER A 58 39.96 -34.26 -5.88
C SER A 58 40.45 -32.98 -5.19
N GLU A 59 41.07 -33.19 -4.04
CA GLU A 59 41.50 -32.25 -3.00
C GLU A 59 42.73 -31.40 -3.39
N ALA A 60 42.90 -30.26 -2.68
CA ALA A 60 44.15 -29.66 -2.13
C ALA A 60 43.89 -28.16 -1.85
N VAL A 61 43.61 -27.71 -0.62
CA VAL A 61 44.54 -27.36 0.48
C VAL A 61 45.55 -26.26 0.11
N SER A 62 45.41 -25.06 0.69
CA SER A 62 46.39 -24.37 1.57
C SER A 62 46.17 -22.84 1.66
N GLY A 63 46.31 -22.28 2.87
CA GLY A 63 46.55 -20.86 3.18
C GLY A 63 45.30 -20.11 3.68
N GLU A 64 44.99 -20.01 4.99
CA GLU A 64 45.65 -19.13 6.00
C GLU A 64 45.58 -17.65 5.54
N GLU A 65 45.02 -16.65 6.24
CA GLU A 65 44.83 -16.43 7.68
C GLU A 65 43.93 -15.18 7.89
N GLU A 66 43.07 -15.24 8.91
CA GLU A 66 42.87 -14.20 9.94
C GLU A 66 42.42 -12.76 9.57
N ARG A 67 41.18 -12.38 9.93
CA ARG A 67 40.84 -11.62 11.16
C ARG A 67 39.51 -10.84 11.10
N ARG A 68 38.65 -11.14 12.10
CA ARG A 68 37.93 -10.22 13.02
C ARG A 68 36.75 -9.41 12.44
N GLN A 69 35.56 -9.30 13.04
CA GLN A 69 35.00 -9.50 14.39
C GLN A 69 33.45 -9.64 14.20
N ASP A 70 32.70 -10.59 14.77
CA ASP A 70 32.26 -10.76 16.18
C ASP A 70 31.59 -9.45 16.72
N LEU A 71 30.34 -9.33 17.19
CA LEU A 71 29.44 -10.14 18.02
C LEU A 71 28.01 -9.53 17.84
N SER A 72 26.89 -10.26 17.90
CA SER A 72 26.32 -10.67 19.18
C SER A 72 25.15 -11.64 19.00
N ARG A 73 25.25 -12.69 19.79
CA ARG A 73 24.32 -13.77 20.01
C ARG A 73 23.44 -13.41 21.21
N ALA A 74 22.12 -13.42 21.05
CA ALA A 74 21.19 -13.59 22.17
C ALA A 74 19.88 -14.28 21.73
N GLN A 75 19.80 -15.58 22.01
CA GLN A 75 18.66 -16.31 22.56
C GLN A 75 17.32 -16.41 21.78
N LEU A 76 17.18 -17.52 21.04
CA LEU A 76 16.18 -18.59 21.22
C LEU A 76 15.53 -18.61 22.63
N MET A 77 14.23 -18.81 22.89
CA MET A 77 13.18 -19.64 22.29
C MET A 77 11.75 -19.17 22.69
N GLN A 78 10.73 -19.84 22.12
CA GLN A 78 9.30 -20.01 22.52
C GLN A 78 8.33 -19.21 21.64
N ILE A 79 7.69 -19.74 20.58
CA ILE A 79 6.83 -20.92 20.38
C ILE A 79 5.41 -20.77 20.99
N HIS A 80 4.43 -20.46 20.10
CA HIS A 80 2.94 -20.68 20.12
C HIS A 80 2.12 -19.98 21.25
N GLU A 81 0.89 -19.42 21.15
CA GLU A 81 -0.29 -19.51 20.27
C GLU A 81 -1.15 -18.21 20.35
N THR A 82 -1.99 -17.95 19.34
CA THR A 82 -3.11 -16.98 19.32
C THR A 82 -4.41 -17.57 19.93
N PRO A 83 -5.57 -16.88 19.95
CA PRO A 83 -5.94 -15.57 20.48
C PRO A 83 -7.12 -15.68 21.48
N SER A 84 -7.32 -14.72 22.41
CA SER A 84 -8.52 -14.73 23.28
C SER A 84 -9.06 -13.34 23.63
N ARG A 85 -10.39 -13.28 23.58
CA ARG A 85 -11.31 -12.15 23.66
C ARG A 85 -11.27 -11.42 25.00
N ARG A 86 -11.50 -10.10 24.96
CA ARG A 86 -12.27 -9.25 25.91
C ARG A 86 -11.98 -7.79 25.50
N GLY A 87 -12.92 -6.97 25.03
CA GLY A 87 -14.22 -6.68 25.62
C GLY A 87 -14.11 -5.42 26.47
N ILE A 88 -14.11 -4.23 25.84
CA ILE A 88 -14.31 -2.95 26.55
C ILE A 88 -15.50 -2.26 25.90
N LYS A 89 -16.62 -2.33 26.60
CA LYS A 89 -17.84 -1.57 26.32
C LYS A 89 -17.60 -0.13 26.76
N LYS A 90 -17.80 0.84 25.86
CA LYS A 90 -17.87 2.26 26.24
C LYS A 90 -19.34 2.62 26.38
N ASP A 91 -19.71 2.83 27.64
CA ASP A 91 -20.95 3.40 28.12
C ASP A 91 -21.13 4.82 27.56
N ARG A 92 -22.30 5.11 26.97
CA ARG A 92 -22.91 6.46 26.92
C ARG A 92 -24.35 6.40 26.38
N SER A 93 -25.26 6.25 27.33
CA SER A 93 -26.49 7.03 27.53
C SER A 93 -27.46 7.17 26.35
N ASP A 94 -28.42 6.25 26.35
CA ASP A 94 -29.79 6.42 25.86
C ASP A 94 -30.49 7.60 26.56
N ARG A 95 -31.12 8.47 25.77
CA ARG A 95 -32.22 9.33 26.22
C ARG A 95 -33.33 9.23 25.18
N SER A 96 -34.28 8.34 25.45
CA SER A 96 -35.53 8.23 24.72
C SER A 96 -36.66 8.99 25.41
N ALA A 97 -37.64 9.37 24.57
CA ALA A 97 -39.05 9.67 24.88
C ALA A 97 -39.33 11.13 25.32
N GLU A 98 -40.33 11.86 24.80
CA GLU A 98 -41.63 11.48 24.21
C GLU A 98 -42.26 12.57 23.32
N LYS A 99 -43.09 12.11 22.36
CA LYS A 99 -44.37 12.66 21.81
C LYS A 99 -44.29 14.00 21.05
N VAL A 100 -45.01 14.22 19.94
CA VAL A 100 -46.48 14.21 19.79
C VAL A 100 -46.82 14.20 18.29
N GLU A 101 -47.69 13.27 17.88
CA GLU A 101 -48.51 13.33 16.65
C GLU A 101 -49.65 14.35 16.85
N PRO A 102 -50.13 15.04 15.80
CA PRO A 102 -51.42 14.58 15.27
C PRO A 102 -51.60 14.71 13.75
N ASP A 103 -52.35 13.72 13.26
CA ASP A 103 -53.07 13.58 12.00
C ASP A 103 -54.12 14.70 11.76
N GLN A 104 -54.22 15.18 10.51
CA GLN A 104 -55.48 15.48 9.81
C GLN A 104 -55.25 15.98 8.36
N SER A 105 -55.55 15.08 7.41
CA SER A 105 -56.34 15.24 6.17
C SER A 105 -56.69 16.66 5.65
N ALA A 106 -56.40 16.94 4.36
CA ALA A 106 -57.37 17.40 3.35
C ALA A 106 -56.70 17.72 2.00
N GLU A 107 -57.41 17.38 0.92
CA GLU A 107 -57.05 17.51 -0.50
C GLU A 107 -57.07 18.95 -1.05
N ILE A 108 -56.86 19.04 -2.38
CA ILE A 108 -56.99 20.19 -3.30
C ILE A 108 -55.66 20.94 -3.46
N GLY A 109 -55.08 21.13 -4.63
CA GLY A 109 -55.56 21.03 -6.00
C GLY A 109 -54.65 21.95 -6.82
N GLN A 110 -54.32 21.51 -8.03
CA GLN A 110 -53.70 22.22 -9.15
C GLN A 110 -53.36 23.72 -8.95
N SER A 111 -52.08 24.04 -9.07
CA SER A 111 -51.68 25.29 -9.75
C SER A 111 -50.43 25.04 -10.58
N ASP A 112 -50.71 24.76 -11.83
CA ASP A 112 -49.87 25.01 -12.99
C ASP A 112 -49.41 26.48 -12.94
N ARG A 113 -48.14 26.72 -12.62
CA ARG A 113 -47.47 28.01 -12.81
C ARG A 113 -46.06 27.76 -13.30
N SER A 114 -45.92 27.92 -14.60
CA SER A 114 -44.69 28.31 -15.30
C SER A 114 -43.76 29.10 -14.38
N ARG A 115 -42.64 28.50 -14.01
CA ARG A 115 -41.56 29.19 -13.31
C ARG A 115 -40.28 28.89 -14.07
N GLU A 116 -39.96 29.82 -14.95
CA GLU A 116 -38.68 29.94 -15.62
C GLU A 116 -37.56 29.81 -14.58
N GLY A 117 -36.69 28.83 -14.80
CA GLY A 117 -35.56 28.51 -13.95
C GLY A 117 -34.49 29.60 -14.04
N TYR A 118 -34.60 30.60 -13.17
CA TYR A 118 -33.46 31.41 -12.75
C TYR A 118 -32.77 30.68 -11.59
N PRO A 119 -31.46 30.37 -11.65
CA PRO A 119 -30.73 29.84 -10.50
C PRO A 119 -30.84 30.84 -9.35
N SER A 120 -31.29 30.36 -8.19
CA SER A 120 -31.43 31.18 -7.00
C SER A 120 -30.04 31.55 -6.48
N ILE A 121 -29.80 32.83 -6.20
CA ILE A 121 -28.54 33.38 -5.64
C ILE A 121 -28.09 32.63 -4.35
N GLN A 122 -29.00 31.88 -3.71
CA GLN A 122 -28.70 31.05 -2.54
C GLN A 122 -27.82 29.82 -2.85
N ASP A 123 -27.89 29.26 -4.06
CA ASP A 123 -27.09 28.08 -4.45
C ASP A 123 -25.60 28.41 -4.62
N GLU A 124 -25.29 29.62 -5.11
CA GLU A 124 -23.92 30.09 -5.36
C GLU A 124 -23.12 30.28 -4.05
N VAL A 125 -23.75 30.84 -3.01
CA VAL A 125 -23.10 31.09 -1.71
C VAL A 125 -22.85 29.77 -0.97
N GLN A 126 -23.75 28.80 -1.13
CA GLN A 126 -23.59 27.48 -0.53
C GLN A 126 -22.50 26.68 -1.25
N PHE A 127 -22.39 26.80 -2.58
CA PHE A 127 -21.35 26.16 -3.36
C PHE A 127 -19.94 26.67 -2.99
N HIS A 128 -19.77 27.99 -2.89
CA HIS A 128 -18.50 28.57 -2.45
C HIS A 128 -18.10 28.18 -1.01
N SER A 129 -19.06 27.99 -0.11
CA SER A 129 -18.75 27.48 1.24
C SER A 129 -18.17 26.06 1.18
N VAL A 130 -18.80 25.17 0.40
CA VAL A 130 -18.35 23.77 0.25
C VAL A 130 -16.99 23.70 -0.45
N GLU A 131 -16.76 24.54 -1.45
CA GLU A 131 -15.46 24.65 -2.13
C GLU A 131 -14.34 25.06 -1.16
N ASN A 132 -14.60 26.05 -0.31
CA ASN A 132 -13.64 26.52 0.70
C ASN A 132 -13.39 25.46 1.79
N ASP A 133 -14.43 24.74 2.22
CA ASP A 133 -14.31 23.64 3.18
C ASP A 133 -13.48 22.50 2.59
N LEU A 134 -13.74 22.13 1.33
CA LEU A 134 -12.97 21.12 0.61
C LEU A 134 -11.51 21.55 0.46
N ARG A 135 -11.26 22.79 0.05
CA ARG A 135 -9.90 23.35 -0.08
C ARG A 135 -9.14 23.26 1.25
N SER A 136 -9.80 23.62 2.35
CA SER A 136 -9.22 23.58 3.70
C SER A 136 -8.89 22.14 4.12
N ALA A 137 -9.80 21.19 3.86
CA ALA A 137 -9.57 19.77 4.15
C ALA A 137 -8.42 19.17 3.33
N LEU A 138 -8.32 19.53 2.04
CA LEU A 138 -7.24 19.09 1.16
C LEU A 138 -5.88 19.64 1.61
N LEU A 139 -5.81 20.92 2.01
CA LEU A 139 -4.59 21.52 2.56
C LEU A 139 -4.15 20.86 3.87
N PHE A 140 -5.11 20.58 4.76
CA PHE A 140 -4.83 19.85 6.00
C PHE A 140 -4.25 18.46 5.70
N ARG A 141 -4.86 17.73 4.77
CA ARG A 141 -4.38 16.40 4.38
C ARG A 141 -3.00 16.44 3.72
N LEU A 142 -2.72 17.46 2.91
CA LEU A 142 -1.39 17.69 2.31
C LEU A 142 -0.32 17.85 3.40
N HIS A 143 -0.62 18.59 4.47
CA HIS A 143 0.27 18.73 5.62
C HIS A 143 0.53 17.39 6.33
N GLU A 144 -0.51 16.59 6.57
CA GLU A 144 -0.36 15.25 7.17
C GLU A 144 0.54 14.33 6.33
N LEU A 145 0.28 14.27 5.01
CA LEU A 145 1.08 13.45 4.10
C LEU A 145 2.54 13.90 4.03
N THR A 146 2.79 15.21 4.08
CA THR A 146 4.16 15.77 4.11
C THR A 146 4.87 15.40 5.42
N ALA A 147 4.16 15.35 6.55
CA ALA A 147 4.73 14.87 7.81
C ALA A 147 5.03 13.36 7.76
N SER A 148 4.12 12.56 7.18
CA SER A 148 4.36 11.12 6.96
C SER A 148 5.55 10.85 6.05
N LEU A 149 5.72 11.64 4.99
CA LEU A 149 6.85 11.53 4.05
C LEU A 149 8.20 11.69 4.74
N ARG A 150 8.31 12.58 5.74
CA ARG A 150 9.56 12.81 6.47
C ARG A 150 9.97 11.63 7.35
N ALA A 151 9.00 10.86 7.85
CA ALA A 151 9.24 9.75 8.76
C ALA A 151 9.35 8.39 8.05
N GLU A 152 8.91 8.29 6.80
CA GLU A 152 8.85 7.03 6.07
C GLU A 152 10.22 6.62 5.52
N GLN A 153 10.58 5.35 5.72
CA GLN A 153 11.85 4.76 5.24
C GLN A 153 11.62 3.68 4.18
N ASP A 154 10.39 3.18 4.07
CA ASP A 154 10.02 2.20 3.06
C ASP A 154 9.82 2.88 1.70
N LEU A 155 10.56 2.42 0.68
CA LEU A 155 10.58 3.05 -0.64
C LEU A 155 9.24 2.93 -1.38
N ASP A 156 8.54 1.80 -1.25
CA ASP A 156 7.25 1.59 -1.91
C ASP A 156 6.17 2.49 -1.31
N LYS A 157 6.15 2.62 0.03
CA LYS A 157 5.28 3.58 0.70
C LYS A 157 5.65 5.02 0.36
N LEU A 158 6.93 5.35 0.29
CA LEU A 158 7.40 6.69 -0.08
C LEU A 158 6.90 7.05 -1.49
N LYS A 159 7.02 6.13 -2.45
CA LYS A 159 6.48 6.30 -3.81
C LYS A 159 4.96 6.54 -3.78
N ARG A 160 4.21 5.71 -3.06
CA ARG A 160 2.74 5.87 -2.92
C ARG A 160 2.36 7.20 -2.27
N LEU A 161 3.13 7.67 -1.28
CA LEU A 161 2.92 8.97 -0.64
C LEU A 161 3.18 10.12 -1.61
N LEU A 162 4.24 10.04 -2.42
CA LEU A 162 4.53 11.04 -3.45
C LEU A 162 3.46 11.07 -4.55
N ASP A 163 3.01 9.91 -5.01
CA ASP A 163 1.91 9.81 -6.00
C ASP A 163 0.60 10.42 -5.43
N CYS A 164 0.30 10.15 -4.15
CA CYS A 164 -0.84 10.75 -3.46
C CYS A 164 -0.70 12.28 -3.35
N LEU A 165 0.48 12.78 -2.96
CA LEU A 165 0.76 14.22 -2.86
C LEU A 165 0.61 14.91 -4.21
N GLU A 166 1.13 14.30 -5.27
CA GLU A 166 1.02 14.83 -6.63
C GLU A 166 -0.45 14.94 -7.06
N ALA A 167 -1.24 13.87 -6.87
CA ALA A 167 -2.67 13.89 -7.16
C ALA A 167 -3.41 14.98 -6.38
N LEU A 168 -3.11 15.14 -5.09
CA LEU A 168 -3.70 16.18 -4.23
C LEU A 168 -3.38 17.60 -4.74
N LEU A 169 -2.12 17.85 -5.13
CA LEU A 169 -1.71 19.13 -5.68
C LEU A 169 -2.39 19.44 -7.01
N ARG A 170 -2.58 18.44 -7.88
CA ARG A 170 -3.34 18.61 -9.13
C ARG A 170 -4.78 19.03 -8.85
N VAL A 171 -5.46 18.37 -7.90
CA VAL A 171 -6.83 18.73 -7.51
C VAL A 171 -6.88 20.15 -6.91
N LEU A 172 -5.97 20.48 -6.00
CA LEU A 172 -5.90 21.82 -5.41
C LEU A 172 -5.68 22.92 -6.45
N LYS A 173 -4.89 22.64 -7.49
CA LYS A 173 -4.68 23.56 -8.62
C LYS A 173 -5.96 23.78 -9.41
N SER A 174 -6.72 22.71 -9.70
CA SER A 174 -8.00 22.81 -10.41
C SER A 174 -9.10 23.53 -9.61
N LEU A 175 -8.95 23.65 -8.29
CA LEU A 175 -9.84 24.44 -7.42
C LEU A 175 -9.33 25.88 -7.22
N SER A 176 -8.30 26.31 -7.95
CA SER A 176 -7.77 27.69 -7.88
C SER A 176 -7.77 28.41 -9.22
N GLU A 177 -8.04 27.69 -10.31
CA GLU A 177 -8.22 28.20 -11.67
C GLU A 177 -9.71 28.42 -11.96
#